data_AF-A0A6B0XV18-F1
#
_entry.id   AF-A0A6B0XV18-F1
#
_cell.length_a   1.000
_cell.length_b   1.000
_cell.length_c   1.000
_cell.angle_alpha   90.00
_cell.angle_beta   90.00
_cell.angle_gamma   90.00
#
_symmetry.space_group_name_H-M   'P 1'
#
loop_
_entity.id
_entity.type
_entity.pdbx_description
1 polymer ?
#
loop_
_entity_poly.entity_id
_entity_poly.type
_entity_poly.pdbx_seq_one_letter_code
_entity_poly.pdbx_strand_id
1 'polypeptide(L)'
;MFETIALLLILGLATFDLWVGVANDAVNFLNSAFGSRVARRRLIMIIATIGILLGAFTSSGLMEVARRGVFDPSFFTNVDGTIILTSILALYLGVMAADVLLLDLFNTFGLPTSTT
;
A
#
# COMPACT_ATOMS: atom_id res chain seq x y z
N MET A 1 18.82 -16.25 -9.08
CA MET A 1 17.56 -17.00 -9.34
C MET A 1 16.51 -16.68 -8.29
N PHE A 2 16.87 -16.70 -7.00
CA PHE A 2 15.99 -16.21 -5.95
C PHE A 2 15.56 -14.75 -6.19
N GLU A 3 16.50 -13.83 -6.47
CA GLU A 3 16.15 -12.40 -6.57
C GLU A 3 15.15 -12.13 -7.68
N THR A 4 15.33 -12.77 -8.84
CA THR A 4 14.42 -12.63 -9.99
C THR A 4 13.02 -13.15 -9.68
N ILE A 5 12.90 -14.26 -8.96
CA ILE A 5 11.61 -14.84 -8.58
C ILE A 5 10.94 -13.93 -7.54
N ALA A 6 11.68 -13.52 -6.51
CA ALA A 6 11.18 -12.62 -5.48
C ALA A 6 10.68 -11.30 -6.07
N LEU A 7 11.41 -10.73 -7.04
CA LEU A 7 11.01 -9.51 -7.74
C LEU A 7 9.69 -9.69 -8.50
N LEU A 8 9.52 -10.80 -9.23
CA LEU A 8 8.28 -11.09 -9.95
C LEU A 8 7.10 -11.28 -9.00
N LEU A 9 7.31 -11.94 -7.87
CA LEU A 9 6.29 -12.11 -6.84
C LEU A 9 5.90 -10.77 -6.21
N ILE A 10 6.88 -9.92 -5.88
CA ILE A 10 6.65 -8.57 -5.36
C ILE A 10 5.83 -7.74 -6.34
N LEU A 11 6.16 -7.78 -7.63
CA LEU A 11 5.38 -7.07 -8.66
C LEU A 11 3.93 -7.59 -8.71
N GLY A 12 3.73 -8.91 -8.62
CA GLY A 12 2.40 -9.50 -8.53
C GLY A 12 1.63 -9.04 -7.28
N LEU A 13 2.25 -9.14 -6.11
CA LEU A 13 1.65 -8.70 -4.84
C LEU A 13 1.33 -7.21 -4.84
N ALA A 14 2.21 -6.36 -5.39
CA ALA A 14 1.96 -4.93 -5.50
C ALA A 14 0.72 -4.60 -6.34
N THR A 15 0.43 -5.38 -7.40
CA THR A 15 -0.82 -5.19 -8.16
C THR A 15 -2.06 -5.55 -7.35
N PHE A 16 -1.96 -6.57 -6.50
CA PHE A 16 -3.06 -6.96 -5.62
C PHE A 16 -3.25 -5.96 -4.48
N ASP A 17 -2.15 -5.51 -3.87
CA ASP A 17 -2.17 -4.46 -2.85
C ASP A 17 -2.84 -3.17 -3.37
N LEU A 18 -2.47 -2.70 -4.57
CA LEU A 18 -3.15 -1.56 -5.19
C LEU A 18 -4.67 -1.76 -5.34
N TRP A 19 -5.13 -2.99 -5.60
CA TRP A 19 -6.56 -3.26 -5.68
C TRP A 19 -7.22 -3.22 -4.30
N VAL A 20 -6.65 -3.93 -3.32
CA VAL A 20 -7.26 -4.14 -2.00
C VAL A 20 -7.12 -2.90 -1.10
N GLY A 21 -5.97 -2.23 -1.14
CA GLY A 21 -5.71 -0.97 -0.43
C GLY A 21 -6.57 0.17 -0.94
N VAL A 22 -6.67 0.37 -2.26
CA VAL A 22 -7.54 1.43 -2.82
C VAL A 22 -9.02 1.13 -2.52
N ALA A 23 -9.43 -0.13 -2.52
CA ALA A 23 -10.80 -0.50 -2.13
C ALA A 23 -11.08 -0.17 -0.65
N ASN A 24 -10.17 -0.50 0.27
CA ASN A 24 -10.27 -0.14 1.70
C ASN A 24 -10.41 1.37 1.88
N ASP A 25 -9.52 2.15 1.26
CA ASP A 25 -9.53 3.61 1.36
C ASP A 25 -10.79 4.23 0.74
N ALA A 26 -11.25 3.69 -0.40
CA ALA A 26 -12.50 4.10 -1.01
C ALA A 26 -13.67 3.90 -0.06
N VAL A 27 -13.77 2.76 0.63
CA VAL A 27 -14.85 2.53 1.62
C VAL A 27 -14.75 3.55 2.76
N ASN A 28 -13.56 3.81 3.27
CA ASN A 28 -13.33 4.81 4.33
C ASN A 28 -13.79 6.22 3.91
N PHE A 29 -13.53 6.64 2.67
CA PHE A 29 -13.97 7.96 2.17
C PHE A 29 -15.45 8.00 1.79
N LEU A 30 -15.98 6.92 1.19
CA LEU A 30 -17.33 6.90 0.61
C LEU A 30 -18.42 6.66 1.65
N ASN A 31 -18.13 5.97 2.76
CA ASN A 31 -19.12 5.64 3.79
C ASN A 31 -19.85 6.88 4.32
N SER A 32 -19.11 7.95 4.65
CA SER A 32 -19.69 9.21 5.14
C SER A 32 -20.50 9.95 4.07
N ALA A 33 -20.03 9.94 2.82
CA ALA A 33 -20.70 10.61 1.70
C ALA A 33 -21.99 9.89 1.26
N PHE A 34 -21.99 8.55 1.24
CA PHE A 34 -23.19 7.76 0.95
C PHE A 34 -24.19 7.79 2.10
N GLY A 35 -23.74 7.70 3.35
CA GLY A 35 -24.59 7.74 4.53
C GLY A 35 -25.35 9.07 4.67
N SER A 36 -24.70 10.19 4.35
CA SER A 36 -25.30 11.54 4.43
C SER A 36 -26.24 11.88 3.27
N ARG A 37 -26.25 11.09 2.18
CA ARG A 37 -27.03 11.35 0.95
C ARG A 37 -26.82 12.75 0.36
N VAL A 38 -25.61 13.30 0.51
CA VAL A 38 -25.27 14.67 0.09
C VAL A 38 -25.37 14.90 -1.42
N ALA A 39 -25.13 13.86 -2.24
CA ALA A 39 -25.16 13.94 -3.69
C ALA A 39 -25.52 12.59 -4.34
N ARG A 40 -25.76 12.61 -5.66
CA ARG A 40 -25.94 11.37 -6.44
C ARG A 40 -24.66 10.53 -6.39
N ARG A 41 -24.80 9.20 -6.25
CA ARG A 41 -23.66 8.26 -6.14
C ARG A 41 -22.58 8.47 -7.21
N ARG A 42 -22.97 8.73 -8.46
CA ARG A 42 -22.03 8.98 -9.57
C ARG A 42 -21.12 10.20 -9.33
N LEU A 43 -21.66 11.27 -8.76
CA LEU A 43 -20.88 12.48 -8.46
C LEU A 43 -19.90 12.21 -7.32
N ILE A 44 -20.35 11.52 -6.27
CA ILE A 44 -19.50 11.12 -5.14
C ILE A 44 -18.32 10.29 -5.63
N MET A 45 -18.57 9.28 -6.47
CA MET A 45 -17.51 8.43 -7.04
C MET A 45 -16.49 9.23 -7.86
N ILE A 46 -16.95 10.14 -8.73
CA ILE A 46 -16.05 10.98 -9.54
C ILE A 46 -15.16 11.85 -8.65
N ILE A 47 -15.74 12.50 -7.65
CA ILE A 47 -14.99 13.35 -6.70
C ILE A 47 -13.98 12.51 -5.91
N ALA A 48 -14.41 11.34 -5.40
CA ALA A 48 -13.53 10.45 -4.64
C ALA A 48 -12.34 9.96 -5.50
N THR A 49 -12.58 9.53 -6.75
CA THR A 49 -11.51 9.11 -7.66
C THR A 49 -10.52 10.23 -7.94
N ILE A 50 -11.00 11.44 -8.25
CA ILE A 50 -10.12 12.60 -8.49
C ILE A 50 -9.32 12.93 -7.22
N GLY A 51 -9.97 12.92 -6.06
CA GLY A 51 -9.32 13.18 -4.76
C GLY A 51 -8.21 12.18 -4.46
N ILE A 52 -8.47 10.88 -4.61
CA ILE A 52 -7.48 9.81 -4.40
C ILE A 52 -6.31 9.97 -5.39
N LEU A 53 -6.57 10.23 -6.67
CA LEU A 53 -5.51 10.42 -7.67
C LEU A 53 -4.62 11.63 -7.35
N LEU A 54 -5.22 12.78 -7.00
CA LEU A 54 -4.48 13.98 -6.62
C LEU A 54 -3.67 13.76 -5.33
N GLY A 55 -4.26 13.10 -4.34
CA GLY A 55 -3.56 12.70 -3.11
C GLY A 55 -2.36 11.81 -3.41
N ALA A 56 -2.54 10.78 -4.26
CA ALA A 56 -1.48 9.87 -4.66
C ALA A 56 -0.34 10.58 -5.41
N PHE A 57 -0.62 11.52 -6.31
CA PHE A 57 0.42 12.26 -7.03
C PHE A 57 1.18 13.27 -6.16
N THR A 58 0.57 13.72 -5.05
CA THR A 58 1.17 14.71 -4.14
C THR A 58 1.74 14.10 -2.85
N SER A 59 1.68 12.77 -2.68
CA SER A 59 2.03 12.07 -1.44
C SER A 59 3.54 11.90 -1.16
N SER A 60 4.42 12.44 -2.02
CA SER A 60 5.87 12.24 -1.93
C SER A 60 6.47 12.59 -0.57
N GLY A 61 5.97 13.66 0.07
CA GLY A 61 6.41 14.07 1.41
C GLY A 61 6.07 13.03 2.50
N LEU A 62 4.88 12.44 2.47
CA LEU A 62 4.49 11.39 3.43
C LEU A 62 5.30 10.11 3.22
N MET A 63 5.52 9.73 1.95
CA MET A 63 6.29 8.53 1.61
C MET A 63 7.77 8.66 2.04
N GLU A 64 8.32 9.87 1.99
CA GLU A 64 9.67 10.13 2.51
C GLU A 64 9.76 9.98 4.04
N VAL A 65 8.76 10.47 4.78
CA VAL A 65 8.69 10.31 6.24
C VAL A 65 8.59 8.83 6.62
N ALA A 66 7.71 8.08 5.95
CA ALA A 66 7.56 6.65 6.18
C ALA A 66 8.88 5.89 5.91
N ARG A 67 9.56 6.21 4.81
CA ARG A 67 10.83 5.57 4.44
C ARG A 67 11.94 5.83 5.45
N ARG A 68 12.12 7.09 5.87
CA ARG A 68 13.21 7.46 6.81
C ARG A 68 12.98 6.93 8.23
N GLY A 69 11.73 6.66 8.62
CA GLY A 69 11.39 6.16 9.95
C GLY A 69 11.45 4.64 10.10
N VAL A 70 11.19 3.88 9.03
CA VAL A 70 11.01 2.42 9.10
C VAL A 70 12.18 1.65 8.48
N PHE A 71 12.91 2.26 7.54
CA PHE A 71 13.99 1.58 6.83
C PHE A 71 15.36 2.18 7.19
N ASP A 72 16.19 1.41 7.89
CA ASP A 72 17.60 1.74 8.14
C ASP A 72 18.50 0.97 7.16
N PRO A 73 19.15 1.67 6.20
CA PRO A 73 19.99 1.03 5.18
C PRO A 73 21.22 0.29 5.73
N SER A 74 21.64 0.58 6.97
CA SER A 74 22.81 -0.05 7.57
C SER A 74 22.64 -1.56 7.81
N PHE A 75 21.41 -2.03 8.00
CA PHE A 75 21.10 -3.46 8.17
C PHE A 75 21.17 -4.27 6.86
N PHE A 76 21.23 -3.61 5.71
CA PHE A 76 21.21 -4.26 4.39
C PHE A 76 22.51 -4.07 3.62
N THR A 77 23.58 -3.67 4.31
CA THR A 77 24.88 -3.40 3.72
C THR A 77 25.95 -4.23 4.44
N ASN A 78 26.85 -4.84 3.68
CA ASN A 78 28.02 -5.54 4.21
C ASN A 78 29.06 -4.54 4.78
N VAL A 79 30.05 -5.05 5.51
CA VAL A 79 31.11 -4.23 6.15
C VAL A 79 31.92 -3.41 5.13
N ASP A 80 32.00 -3.86 3.90
CA ASP A 80 32.67 -3.20 2.77
C ASP A 80 31.79 -2.16 2.04
N GLY A 81 30.54 -1.97 2.45
CA GLY A 81 29.60 -1.05 1.81
C GLY A 81 28.75 -1.67 0.70
N THR A 82 28.87 -2.98 0.44
CA THR A 82 28.11 -3.65 -0.61
C THR A 82 26.67 -3.97 -0.17
N ILE A 83 25.67 -3.65 -1.00
CA ILE A 83 24.24 -3.90 -0.70
C ILE A 83 23.91 -5.40 -0.78
N ILE A 84 23.18 -5.90 0.22
CA ILE A 84 22.70 -7.28 0.31
C ILE A 84 21.28 -7.33 -0.28
N LEU A 85 21.17 -7.49 -1.60
CA LEU A 85 19.88 -7.46 -2.31
C LEU A 85 18.91 -8.56 -1.81
N THR A 86 19.43 -9.73 -1.48
CA THR A 86 18.63 -10.88 -1.03
C THR A 86 17.84 -10.61 0.25
N SER A 87 18.44 -9.92 1.24
CA SER A 87 17.77 -9.62 2.50
C SER A 87 16.70 -8.53 2.32
N ILE A 88 16.96 -7.54 1.47
CA ILE A 88 15.98 -6.52 1.08
C ILE A 88 14.77 -7.19 0.43
N LEU A 89 14.99 -8.02 -0.59
CA LEU A 89 13.91 -8.69 -1.31
C LEU A 89 13.12 -9.65 -0.41
N ALA A 90 13.80 -10.38 0.49
CA ALA A 90 13.12 -11.24 1.46
C ALA A 90 12.24 -10.45 2.43
N LEU A 91 12.72 -9.29 2.91
CA LEU A 91 11.94 -8.42 3.79
C LEU A 91 10.72 -7.84 3.07
N TYR A 92 10.91 -7.25 1.88
CA TYR A 92 9.80 -6.67 1.13
C TYR A 92 8.76 -7.72 0.74
N LEU A 93 9.19 -8.93 0.36
CA LEU A 93 8.29 -10.03 0.06
C LEU A 93 7.46 -10.42 1.28
N GLY A 94 8.08 -10.53 2.46
CA GLY A 94 7.39 -10.85 3.71
C GLY A 94 6.39 -9.77 4.13
N VAL A 95 6.81 -8.50 4.09
CA VAL A 95 5.95 -7.37 4.46
C VAL A 95 4.77 -7.22 3.49
N MET A 96 5.01 -7.26 2.17
CA MET A 96 3.93 -7.17 1.19
C MET A 96 2.95 -8.34 1.27
N ALA A 97 3.43 -9.56 1.51
CA ALA A 97 2.55 -10.70 1.68
C ALA A 97 1.68 -10.54 2.92
N ALA A 98 2.25 -10.09 4.05
CA ALA A 98 1.48 -9.84 5.27
C ALA A 98 0.43 -8.74 5.07
N ASP A 99 0.81 -7.64 4.43
CA ASP A 99 -0.07 -6.50 4.14
C ASP A 99 -1.25 -6.92 3.26
N VAL A 100 -0.98 -7.53 2.11
CA VAL A 100 -2.00 -8.07 1.20
C VAL A 100 -2.97 -9.02 1.92
N LEU A 101 -2.45 -9.96 2.70
CA LEU A 101 -3.27 -10.93 3.43
C LEU A 101 -4.15 -10.26 4.50
N LEU A 102 -3.59 -9.31 5.25
CA LEU A 102 -4.32 -8.59 6.28
C LEU A 102 -5.42 -7.73 5.66
N LEU A 103 -5.10 -6.94 4.62
CA LEU A 103 -6.08 -6.08 3.98
C LEU A 103 -7.19 -6.88 3.32
N ASP A 104 -6.89 -8.00 2.65
CA ASP A 104 -7.90 -8.86 2.04
C ASP A 104 -8.84 -9.46 3.08
N LEU A 105 -8.28 -9.97 4.18
CA LEU A 105 -9.05 -10.57 5.26
C LEU A 105 -9.99 -9.55 5.92
N PHE A 106 -9.47 -8.37 6.27
CA PHE A 106 -10.26 -7.35 6.93
C PHE A 106 -11.33 -6.77 6.01
N ASN A 107 -11.00 -6.52 4.73
CA ASN A 107 -11.96 -6.11 3.73
C ASN A 107 -13.08 -7.15 3.54
N THR A 108 -12.71 -8.44 3.50
CA THR A 108 -13.66 -9.55 3.39
C THR A 108 -14.63 -9.58 4.57
N PHE A 109 -14.16 -9.28 5.78
CA PHE A 109 -14.99 -9.22 6.97
C PHE A 109 -15.63 -7.84 7.23
N GLY A 110 -15.38 -6.85 6.38
CA GLY A 110 -15.89 -5.48 6.54
C GLY A 110 -15.36 -4.77 7.80
N LEU A 111 -14.18 -5.17 8.28
CA LEU A 111 -13.54 -4.57 9.45
C LEU A 111 -12.74 -3.33 9.02
N PRO A 112 -12.81 -2.21 9.77
CA PRO A 112 -12.00 -1.04 9.48
C PRO A 112 -10.53 -1.30 9.79
N THR A 113 -9.65 -0.96 8.85
CA THR A 113 -8.19 -1.16 8.98
C THR A 113 -7.40 0.07 8.56
N SER A 114 -6.31 0.33 9.29
CA SER A 114 -5.25 1.26 8.89
C SER A 114 -4.28 0.56 7.96
N THR A 115 -4.08 1.10 6.76
CA THR A 115 -3.08 0.65 5.79
C THR A 115 -1.67 1.20 6.07
N THR A 116 -1.55 2.31 6.82
CA THR A 116 -0.27 2.83 7.35
C THR A 116 0.16 2.09 8.60
#